data_AF-A0A0V0GXX5-F1
#
_entry.id   AF-A0A0V0GXX5-F1
#
_cell.length_a   1.000
_cell.length_b   1.000
_cell.length_c   1.000
_cell.angle_alpha   90.00
_cell.angle_beta   90.00
_cell.angle_gamma   90.00
#
_symmetry.space_group_name_H-M   'P 1'
#
loop_
_entity.id
_entity.type
_entity.pdbx_description
1 polymer ?
#
loop_
_entity_poly.entity_id
_entity_poly.type
_entity_poly.pdbx_seq_one_letter_code
_entity_poly.pdbx_strand_id
1 'polypeptide(L)' 'LIELNADDIEYVYQRSPGKILSITIPTFEALTQFGTATVTTKNIGEVEASYSLTVNNYIMLRQLKYVCYQLIS' A
#
# COMPACT_ATOMS: atom_id res chain seq x y z
N LEU A 1 -1.36 -23.75 4.44
CA LEU A 1 -1.17 -24.99 3.67
C LEU A 1 -2.40 -25.15 2.80
N ILE A 2 -2.23 -25.26 1.49
CA ILE A 2 -3.32 -25.49 0.55
C ILE A 2 -3.06 -26.88 -0.03
N GLU A 3 -3.95 -27.84 0.24
CA GLU A 3 -3.90 -29.17 -0.36
C GLU A 3 -4.82 -29.19 -1.58
N LEU A 4 -4.25 -29.44 -2.75
CA LEU A 4 -4.95 -29.50 -4.03
C LEU A 4 -4.70 -30.87 -4.65
N ASN A 5 -5.76 -31.51 -5.12
CA ASN A 5 -5.69 -32.74 -5.90
C ASN A 5 -5.88 -32.37 -7.38
N ALA A 6 -4.80 -31.94 -8.02
CA ALA A 6 -4.76 -31.51 -9.42
C ALA A 6 -3.42 -31.94 -10.04
N ASP A 7 -3.41 -32.20 -11.35
CA ASP A 7 -2.21 -32.62 -12.08
C ASP A 7 -1.18 -31.48 -12.23
N ASP A 8 -1.65 -30.23 -12.39
CA ASP A 8 -0.82 -29.02 -12.51
C ASP A 8 -1.50 -27.81 -11.86
N ILE A 9 -0.70 -26.85 -11.40
CA ILE A 9 -1.17 -25.59 -10.81
C ILE A 9 -0.39 -24.44 -11.44
N GLU A 10 -1.09 -23.43 -11.94
CA GLU A 10 -0.50 -22.19 -12.44
C GLU A 10 -0.85 -21.02 -11.52
N TYR A 11 0.17 -20.23 -11.14
CA TYR A 11 -0.01 -19.01 -10.38
C TYR A 11 -0.06 -17.81 -11.32
N VAL A 12 -1.26 -17.28 -11.54
CA VAL A 12 -1.48 -16.05 -12.30
C VAL A 12 -1.73 -14.91 -11.34
N TYR A 13 -0.92 -13.86 -11.42
CA TYR A 13 -1.15 -12.63 -10.67
C TYR A 13 -1.55 -11.49 -11.63
N GLN A 14 -2.45 -10.63 -11.17
CA GLN A 14 -2.90 -9.48 -11.94
C GLN A 14 -2.03 -8.26 -11.63
N ARG A 15 -1.52 -7.61 -12.67
CA ARG A 15 -0.75 -6.36 -12.58
C ARG A 15 -1.50 -5.25 -13.29
N SER A 16 -1.81 -4.21 -12.52
CA SER A 16 -2.37 -2.96 -13.05
C SER A 16 -1.46 -1.80 -12.70
N PRO A 17 -1.29 -0.81 -13.60
CA PRO A 17 -0.59 0.41 -13.26
C PRO A 17 -1.35 1.16 -12.15
N GLY A 18 -0.62 1.70 -11.19
CA GLY A 18 -1.14 2.52 -10.10
C GLY A 18 -0.53 3.90 -10.12
N LYS A 19 -1.27 4.91 -9.67
CA LYS A 19 -0.80 6.30 -9.55
C LYS A 19 -1.04 6.83 -8.14
N ILE A 20 -0.04 7.52 -7.60
CA ILE A 20 -0.22 8.31 -6.37
C ILE A 20 -0.87 9.62 -6.78
N LEU A 21 -2.05 9.91 -6.22
CA LEU A 21 -2.81 11.13 -6.48
C LEU A 21 -2.37 12.26 -5.57
N SER A 22 -2.20 11.98 -4.27
CA SER A 22 -1.79 12.98 -3.29
C SER A 22 -1.08 12.34 -2.10
N ILE A 23 -0.23 13.15 -1.48
CA ILE A 23 0.41 12.86 -0.20
C ILE A 23 0.19 14.07 0.68
N THR A 24 -0.53 13.89 1.78
CA THR A 24 -0.83 14.96 2.74
C THR A 24 -0.23 14.59 4.09
N ILE A 25 0.60 15.47 4.62
CA ILE A 25 1.22 15.33 5.93
C ILE A 25 0.95 16.65 6.68
N PRO A 26 -0.01 16.67 7.62
CA PRO A 26 -0.23 17.85 8.44
C PRO A 26 0.98 18.08 9.36
N THR A 27 1.20 19.34 9.74
CA THR A 27 2.20 19.70 10.74
C THR A 27 1.81 19.13 12.10
N PHE A 28 2.76 18.54 12.80
CA PHE A 28 2.57 17.94 14.12
C PHE A 28 3.77 18.30 15.00
N GLU A 29 3.58 18.23 16.31
CA GLU A 29 4.67 18.48 17.26
C GLU A 29 5.59 17.26 17.39
N ALA A 30 6.90 17.48 17.26
CA ALA A 30 7.88 16.42 17.41
C ALA A 30 7.92 15.88 18.85
N LEU A 31 8.19 14.58 19.02
CA LEU A 31 8.36 13.87 20.30
C LEU A 31 7.11 13.77 21.19
N THR A 32 6.12 14.64 21.03
CA THR A 32 4.86 14.65 21.78
C THR A 32 3.67 14.12 20.97
N GLN A 33 3.72 14.24 19.64
CA GLN A 33 2.65 13.80 18.74
C GLN A 33 3.17 12.86 17.65
N PHE A 34 2.26 12.03 17.12
CA PHE A 34 2.53 11.19 15.96
C PHE A 34 2.05 11.88 14.68
N GLY A 35 2.93 12.02 13.70
CA GLY A 35 2.56 12.45 12.36
C GLY A 35 1.85 11.34 11.59
N THR A 36 0.71 11.64 10.98
CA THR A 36 0.03 10.71 10.07
C THR A 36 0.20 11.20 8.64
N ALA A 37 0.78 10.37 7.78
CA ALA A 37 0.87 10.64 6.35
C ALA A 37 -0.29 9.94 5.63
N THR A 38 -1.18 10.72 5.03
CA THR A 38 -2.24 10.19 4.19
C THR A 38 -1.76 10.13 2.75
N VAL A 39 -1.65 8.93 2.20
CA VAL A 39 -1.27 8.70 0.80
C VAL A 39 -2.50 8.21 0.05
N THR A 40 -2.95 8.99 -0.92
CA THR A 40 -4.06 8.61 -1.79
C THR A 40 -3.49 7.97 -3.05
N THR A 41 -3.74 6.68 -3.24
CA THR A 41 -3.39 5.95 -4.46
C THR A 41 -4.64 5.60 -5.25
N LYS A 42 -4.50 5.53 -6.58
CA LYS A 42 -5.55 5.08 -7.48
C LYS A 42 -4.99 4.05 -8.44
N ASN A 43 -5.70 2.92 -8.56
CA ASN A 43 -5.47 1.98 -9.65
C ASN A 43 -5.96 2.64 -10.95
N ILE A 44 -5.08 2.75 -11.94
CA ILE A 44 -5.37 3.32 -13.26
C ILE A 44 -5.46 2.24 -14.35
N GLY A 45 -5.37 0.97 -13.98
CA GLY A 45 -5.63 -0.17 -14.86
C GLY A 45 -7.09 -0.61 -14.84
N GLU A 46 -7.36 -1.63 -15.64
CA GLU A 46 -8.71 -2.18 -15.84
C GLU A 46 -9.06 -3.29 -14.85
N VAL A 47 -8.04 -3.88 -14.21
CA VAL A 47 -8.21 -5.02 -13.29
C VAL A 47 -7.69 -4.70 -11.89
N GLU A 48 -8.21 -5.39 -10.87
CA GLU A 48 -7.68 -5.27 -9.51
C GLU A 48 -6.24 -5.77 -9.46
N ALA A 49 -5.37 -5.05 -8.75
CA ALA A 49 -3.99 -5.47 -8.56
C ALA A 49 -3.50 -5.14 -7.15
N SER A 50 -2.56 -5.93 -6.67
CA SER A 50 -1.90 -5.69 -5.40
C SER A 50 -0.76 -4.70 -5.57
N TYR A 51 -0.70 -3.70 -4.69
CA TYR A 51 0.35 -2.68 -4.66
C TYR A 51 1.13 -2.74 -3.36
N SER A 52 2.41 -2.38 -3.43
CA SER A 52 3.26 -2.19 -2.26
C SER A 52 3.71 -0.73 -2.21
N LEU A 53 3.53 -0.09 -1.05
CA LEU A 53 3.98 1.28 -0.81
C LEU A 53 5.17 1.24 0.13
N THR A 54 6.32 1.73 -0.33
CA THR A 54 7.55 1.83 0.47
C THR A 54 7.85 3.29 0.76
N VAL A 55 8.04 3.63 2.03
CA VAL A 55 8.46 4.97 2.46
C VAL A 55 9.92 4.92 2.88
N ASN A 56 10.81 5.42 2.03
CA ASN A 56 12.23 5.55 2.34
C ASN A 56 12.46 6.84 3.13
N ASN A 57 12.68 6.72 4.44
CA ASN A 57 12.97 7.84 5.33
C ASN A 57 14.47 7.94 5.61
N TYR A 58 15.01 9.16 5.70
CA TYR A 58 16.42 9.40 6.01
C TYR A 58 16.72 9.59 7.52
N ILE A 59 15.72 9.68 8.40
CA ILE A 59 15.93 9.92 9.84
C ILE A 59 14.90 9.17 10.70
N MET A 60 15.40 8.51 11.75
CA MET A 60 14.72 7.85 12.89
C MET A 60 13.25 8.26 13.14
N LEU A 61 12.29 7.53 12.55
CA LEU A 61 10.88 7.56 12.94
C LEU A 61 10.56 6.31 13.79
N ARG A 62 9.96 6.51 14.97
CA ARG A 62 9.85 5.45 15.99
C ARG A 62 8.75 4.40 15.78
N GLN A 63 7.75 4.65 14.93
CA GLN A 63 6.72 3.68 14.56
C GLN A 63 6.02 4.17 13.28
N LEU A 64 5.84 3.30 12.29
CA LEU A 64 4.99 3.55 11.12
C LEU A 64 3.91 2.46 11.08
N LYS A 65 2.64 2.87 11.24
CA LYS A 65 1.49 1.98 11.16
C LYS A 65 0.83 2.19 9.80
N TYR A 66 0.99 1.23 8.90
CA TYR A 66 0.40 1.28 7.57
C TYR A 66 -0.92 0.51 7.55
N VAL A 67 -1.95 1.14 6.99
CA VAL A 67 -3.22 0.49 6.71
C VAL A 67 -3.56 0.86 5.26
N CYS A 68 -3.24 -0.04 4.33
CA CYS A 68 -3.61 0.11 2.93
C CYS A 68 -4.90 -0.69 2.71
N TYR A 69 -6.03 0.01 2.63
CA TYR A 69 -7.27 -0.54 2.08
C TYR A 69 -7.47 0.09 0.71
N GLN A 70 -7.47 -0.73 -0.35
CA GLN A 70 -7.86 -0.28 -1.68
C GLN A 70 -9.12 -1.07 -2.05
N LEU A 71 -10.28 -0.47 -1.80
CA LEU A 71 -11.58 -0.90 -2.30
C LEU A 71 -11.75 -0.33 -3.71
N ILE A 72 -12.08 -1.18 -4.67
CA ILE A 72 -12.62 -0.73 -5.96
C ILE A 72 -14.06 -0.30 -5.73
N SER A 73 -14.39 0.92 -6.16
CA SER A 73 -15.77 1.41 -6.31
C SER A 73 -16.16 1.36 -7.78
#